data_AF-A0A521RBT6-F1
#
_entry.id   AF-A0A521RBT6-F1
#
_cell.length_a   1.000
_cell.length_b   1.000
_cell.length_c   1.000
_cell.angle_alpha   90.00
_cell.angle_beta   90.00
_cell.angle_gamma   90.00
#
_symmetry.space_group_name_H-M   'P 1'
#
loop_
_entity.id
_entity.type
_entity.pdbx_description
1 polymer ?
#
loop_
_entity_poly.entity_id
_entity_poly.type
_entity_poly.pdbx_seq_one_letter_code
_entity_poly.pdbx_strand_id
1 'polypeptide(L)'
;MKGLFTNGCILALLLFMALTGQVHGREDYLSPEEFLQQAFDGRTALRNKIWIKGDLKKTVTEILGHELNLLRLSYWELDGRTAWILEEIGKEEFITIGFVVYANRIEQMEVLAFRESRGWEIRYPFFKDQFRGAGLQLNENQLDRKVDGITGATLSVSAATRLARLALVLHDFVQSDDAK
;
A
#
# COMPACT_ATOMS: atom_id res chain seq x y z
N MET A 1 -49.76 -20.97 54.76
CA MET A 1 -48.76 -21.77 55.51
C MET A 1 -48.29 -22.92 54.64
N LYS A 2 -46.95 -23.10 54.54
CA LYS A 2 -46.18 -24.16 53.86
C LYS A 2 -46.18 -24.03 52.31
N GLY A 3 -45.10 -23.76 51.59
CA GLY A 3 -43.67 -23.76 51.90
C GLY A 3 -42.96 -25.00 51.35
N LEU A 4 -41.94 -24.75 50.52
CA LEU A 4 -40.74 -25.55 50.20
C LEU A 4 -40.62 -26.32 48.86
N PHE A 5 -39.66 -25.84 48.06
CA PHE A 5 -38.56 -26.49 47.30
C PHE A 5 -38.90 -27.65 46.33
N THR A 6 -38.32 -27.71 45.11
CA THR A 6 -36.94 -28.17 44.93
C THR A 6 -36.35 -27.72 43.58
N ASN A 7 -35.08 -27.31 43.65
CA ASN A 7 -34.19 -26.94 42.56
C ASN A 7 -33.94 -28.09 41.59
N GLY A 8 -33.89 -27.79 40.29
CA GLY A 8 -33.32 -28.71 39.30
C GLY A 8 -33.35 -28.08 37.92
N CYS A 9 -32.24 -28.17 37.20
CA CYS A 9 -32.06 -27.75 35.80
C CYS A 9 -31.73 -26.26 35.53
N ILE A 10 -31.06 -25.56 36.45
CA ILE A 10 -30.11 -24.49 36.04
C ILE A 10 -28.74 -25.15 35.85
N LEU A 11 -28.55 -25.95 34.79
CA LEU A 11 -27.20 -26.38 34.37
C LEU A 11 -27.20 -27.04 32.98
N ALA A 12 -27.65 -26.34 31.94
CA ALA A 12 -27.47 -26.83 30.55
C ALA A 12 -27.32 -25.69 29.53
N LEU A 13 -26.79 -24.54 29.96
CA LEU A 13 -26.67 -23.37 29.08
C LEU A 13 -25.30 -22.69 29.18
N LEU A 14 -24.21 -23.46 29.26
CA LEU A 14 -22.85 -22.91 29.27
C LEU A 14 -21.85 -23.79 28.50
N LEU A 15 -22.22 -24.23 27.29
CA LEU A 15 -21.23 -24.81 26.39
C LEU A 15 -21.53 -24.51 24.91
N PHE A 16 -21.83 -23.24 24.62
CA PHE A 16 -21.60 -22.68 23.29
C PHE A 16 -20.41 -21.72 23.43
N MET A 17 -19.25 -22.30 23.76
CA MET A 17 -17.99 -21.59 23.73
C MET A 17 -17.71 -21.31 22.26
N ALA A 18 -18.13 -20.12 21.83
CA ALA A 18 -17.89 -19.61 20.50
C ALA A 18 -16.39 -19.62 20.24
N LEU A 19 -15.92 -20.60 19.47
CA LEU A 19 -14.69 -20.45 18.70
C LEU A 19 -14.98 -19.44 17.60
N THR A 20 -15.05 -18.15 17.96
CA THR A 20 -14.78 -17.11 16.98
C THR A 20 -13.29 -17.19 16.69
N GLY A 21 -12.93 -17.89 15.62
CA GLY A 21 -11.60 -17.76 15.04
C GLY A 21 -11.38 -16.28 14.73
N GLN A 22 -10.52 -15.62 15.50
CA GLN A 22 -10.04 -14.29 15.19
C GLN A 22 -9.14 -14.44 13.96
N VAL A 23 -9.71 -14.30 12.76
CA VAL A 23 -8.91 -14.15 11.54
C VAL A 23 -8.32 -12.75 11.56
N HIS A 24 -7.30 -12.52 12.39
CA HIS A 24 -6.43 -11.35 12.28
C HIS A 24 -5.41 -11.66 11.20
N GLY A 25 -5.50 -11.00 10.05
CA GLY A 25 -4.52 -11.20 8.98
C GLY A 25 -4.89 -10.68 7.59
N ARG A 26 -6.03 -10.01 7.41
CA ARG A 26 -6.36 -9.37 6.13
C ARG A 26 -7.22 -8.14 6.38
N GLU A 27 -6.59 -6.98 6.49
CA GLU A 27 -7.29 -5.70 6.57
C GLU A 27 -7.11 -4.97 5.24
N ASP A 28 -8.18 -4.92 4.45
CA ASP A 28 -8.32 -3.97 3.35
C ASP A 28 -8.76 -2.64 4.00
N TYR A 29 -7.87 -1.65 3.99
CA TYR A 29 -8.08 -0.35 4.65
C TYR A 29 -8.80 0.66 3.77
N LEU A 30 -8.51 0.63 2.47
CA LEU A 30 -9.06 1.54 1.48
C LEU A 30 -9.14 0.81 0.16
N SER A 31 -10.32 0.83 -0.49
CA SER A 31 -10.47 0.15 -1.78
C SER A 31 -9.66 0.88 -2.87
N PRO A 32 -9.19 0.16 -3.92
CA PRO A 32 -8.61 0.78 -5.10
C PRO A 32 -9.48 1.87 -5.72
N GLU A 33 -10.79 1.64 -5.78
CA GLU A 33 -11.77 2.58 -6.32
C GLU A 33 -11.88 3.84 -5.44
N GLU A 34 -11.95 3.68 -4.11
CA GLU A 34 -11.98 4.80 -3.18
C GLU A 34 -10.69 5.62 -3.24
N PHE A 35 -9.53 4.95 -3.32
CA PHE A 35 -8.24 5.61 -3.52
C PHE A 35 -8.21 6.43 -4.81
N LEU A 36 -8.67 5.85 -5.92
CA LEU A 36 -8.70 6.56 -7.22
C LEU A 36 -9.69 7.73 -7.21
N GLN A 37 -10.83 7.59 -6.54
CA GLN A 37 -11.76 8.71 -6.35
C GLN A 37 -11.10 9.85 -5.56
N GLN A 38 -10.34 9.55 -4.50
CA GLN A 38 -9.60 10.55 -3.75
C GLN A 38 -8.47 11.19 -4.58
N ALA A 39 -7.70 10.37 -5.30
CA ALA A 39 -6.55 10.83 -6.09
C ALA A 39 -6.91 11.85 -7.19
N PHE A 40 -8.12 11.73 -7.73
CA PHE A 40 -8.58 12.53 -8.87
C PHE A 40 -9.80 13.40 -8.52
N ASP A 41 -10.08 13.65 -7.24
CA ASP A 41 -11.19 14.50 -6.79
C ASP A 41 -12.55 14.09 -7.41
N GLY A 42 -12.79 12.79 -7.53
CA GLY A 42 -13.97 12.20 -8.15
C GLY A 42 -14.02 12.28 -9.69
N ARG A 43 -13.01 12.88 -10.33
CA ARG A 43 -12.92 12.94 -11.79
C ARG A 43 -12.48 11.60 -12.36
N THR A 44 -12.91 11.32 -13.59
CA THR A 44 -12.53 10.10 -14.29
C THR A 44 -11.12 10.23 -14.87
N ALA A 45 -10.18 9.49 -14.30
CA ALA A 45 -8.84 9.32 -14.86
C ALA A 45 -8.79 8.22 -15.93
N LEU A 46 -7.91 8.38 -16.92
CA LEU A 46 -7.68 7.38 -17.96
C LEU A 46 -6.84 6.24 -17.39
N ARG A 47 -7.29 5.00 -17.58
CA ARG A 47 -6.56 3.81 -17.17
C ARG A 47 -5.62 3.34 -18.28
N ASN A 48 -4.33 3.43 -18.04
CA ASN A 48 -3.26 3.07 -18.97
C ASN A 48 -2.50 1.83 -18.51
N LYS A 49 -1.58 1.36 -19.36
CA LYS A 49 -0.67 0.23 -19.05
C LYS A 49 0.74 0.54 -19.53
N ILE A 50 1.73 0.22 -18.69
CA ILE A 50 3.15 0.31 -18.98
C ILE A 50 3.76 -1.09 -19.06
N TRP A 51 4.61 -1.35 -20.07
CA TRP A 51 5.33 -2.61 -20.22
C TRP A 51 6.68 -2.56 -19.50
N ILE A 52 6.94 -3.50 -18.60
CA ILE A 52 8.18 -3.56 -17.82
C ILE A 52 9.23 -4.36 -18.59
N LYS A 53 10.01 -3.68 -19.43
CA LYS A 53 11.01 -4.27 -20.34
C LYS A 53 12.26 -3.41 -20.47
N GLY A 54 13.31 -3.95 -21.09
CA GLY A 54 14.53 -3.20 -21.42
C GLY A 54 15.18 -2.59 -20.18
N ASP A 55 15.58 -1.32 -20.28
CA ASP A 55 16.25 -0.60 -19.18
C ASP A 55 15.31 -0.34 -18.00
N LEU A 56 14.01 -0.10 -18.25
CA LEU A 56 13.03 0.03 -17.18
C LEU A 56 12.98 -1.23 -16.31
N LYS A 57 13.04 -2.43 -16.89
CA LYS A 57 13.08 -3.68 -16.11
C LYS A 57 14.31 -3.71 -15.17
N LYS A 58 15.48 -3.28 -15.66
CA LYS A 58 16.71 -3.25 -14.84
C LYS A 58 16.54 -2.28 -13.66
N THR A 59 16.07 -1.07 -13.93
CA THR A 59 15.81 -0.05 -12.91
C THR A 59 14.80 -0.51 -11.86
N VAL A 60 13.70 -1.14 -12.28
CA VAL A 60 12.68 -1.68 -11.36
C VAL A 60 13.30 -2.77 -10.46
N THR A 61 14.06 -3.70 -11.03
CA THR A 61 14.73 -4.76 -10.26
C THR A 61 15.74 -4.20 -9.25
N GLU A 62 16.50 -3.16 -9.62
CA GLU A 62 17.44 -2.49 -8.71
C GLU A 62 16.73 -1.79 -7.54
N ILE A 63 15.56 -1.17 -7.79
CA ILE A 63 14.78 -0.51 -6.75
C ILE A 63 14.18 -1.53 -5.77
N LEU A 64 13.60 -2.60 -6.29
CA LEU A 64 12.90 -3.62 -5.49
C LEU A 64 13.89 -4.59 -4.81
N GLY A 65 15.06 -4.80 -5.40
CA GLY A 65 16.03 -5.81 -4.95
C GLY A 65 15.67 -7.24 -5.39
N HIS A 66 14.61 -7.40 -6.19
CA HIS A 66 14.21 -8.65 -6.83
C HIS A 66 13.49 -8.36 -8.15
N GLU A 67 13.32 -9.37 -9.00
CA GLU A 67 12.55 -9.19 -10.24
C GLU A 67 11.07 -8.98 -9.96
N LEU A 68 10.48 -8.00 -10.64
CA LEU A 68 9.03 -7.84 -10.69
C LEU A 68 8.45 -8.90 -11.64
N ASN A 69 7.69 -9.87 -11.11
CA ASN A 69 7.08 -10.97 -11.87
C ASN A 69 5.84 -10.54 -12.67
N LEU A 70 5.81 -9.31 -13.17
CA LEU A 70 4.71 -8.73 -13.95
C LEU A 70 5.24 -8.17 -15.27
N LEU A 71 4.60 -8.54 -16.38
CA LEU A 71 4.95 -8.04 -17.71
C LEU A 71 4.56 -6.56 -17.92
N ARG A 72 3.52 -6.13 -17.21
CA ARG A 72 2.97 -4.78 -17.33
C ARG A 72 2.27 -4.36 -16.04
N LEU A 73 2.34 -3.07 -15.75
CA LEU A 73 1.61 -2.43 -14.66
C LEU A 73 0.49 -1.57 -15.24
N SER A 74 -0.61 -1.45 -14.50
CA SER A 74 -1.65 -0.48 -14.82
C SER A 74 -1.44 0.77 -13.99
N TYR A 75 -1.79 1.92 -14.55
CA TYR A 75 -1.78 3.19 -13.85
C TYR A 75 -2.96 4.02 -14.33
N TRP A 76 -3.28 5.06 -13.58
CA TRP A 76 -4.33 6.00 -13.92
C TRP A 76 -3.72 7.38 -14.09
N GLU A 77 -4.21 8.15 -15.03
CA GLU A 77 -3.69 9.48 -15.32
C GLU A 77 -4.79 10.49 -15.64
N LEU A 78 -4.57 11.71 -15.17
CA LEU A 78 -5.38 12.87 -15.50
C LEU A 78 -4.52 14.13 -15.35
N ASP A 79 -4.46 14.98 -16.38
CA ASP A 79 -3.77 16.28 -16.34
C ASP A 79 -2.30 16.20 -15.86
N GLY A 80 -1.56 15.17 -16.28
CA GLY A 80 -0.15 14.94 -15.88
C GLY A 80 0.04 14.40 -14.47
N ARG A 81 -1.04 14.19 -13.71
CA ARG A 81 -1.04 13.48 -12.42
C ARG A 81 -1.23 12.00 -12.67
N THR A 82 -0.37 11.16 -12.10
CA THR A 82 -0.50 9.70 -12.20
C THR A 82 -0.78 9.06 -10.84
N ALA A 83 -1.62 8.01 -10.83
CA ALA A 83 -1.90 7.19 -9.67
C ALA A 83 -1.45 5.74 -9.91
N TRP A 84 -0.73 5.21 -8.93
CA TRP A 84 -0.12 3.88 -8.96
C TRP A 84 -0.62 3.07 -7.77
N ILE A 85 -1.04 1.84 -8.02
CA ILE A 85 -1.35 0.87 -6.96
C ILE A 85 -0.32 -0.25 -7.10
N LEU A 86 0.58 -0.33 -6.12
CA LEU A 86 1.76 -1.17 -6.16
C LEU A 86 1.78 -2.12 -4.96
N GLU A 87 2.43 -3.26 -5.12
CA GLU A 87 2.51 -4.29 -4.10
C GLU A 87 3.95 -4.72 -3.89
N GLU A 88 4.31 -4.93 -2.63
CA GLU A 88 5.62 -5.41 -2.22
C GLU A 88 5.47 -6.32 -1.01
N ILE A 89 6.29 -7.37 -0.93
CA ILE A 89 6.33 -8.22 0.25
C ILE A 89 6.98 -7.46 1.41
N GLY A 90 6.34 -7.48 2.57
CA GLY A 90 6.92 -6.95 3.79
C GLY A 90 7.98 -7.90 4.33
N LYS A 91 7.56 -8.79 5.22
CA LYS A 91 8.33 -9.90 5.74
C LYS A 91 7.93 -11.22 5.06
N GLU A 92 6.64 -11.52 5.02
CA GLU A 92 6.06 -12.78 4.53
C GLU A 92 4.86 -12.56 3.59
N GLU A 93 4.20 -11.40 3.67
CA GLU A 93 2.90 -11.12 3.04
C GLU A 93 2.92 -9.78 2.29
N PHE A 94 2.01 -9.63 1.32
CA PHE A 94 1.94 -8.43 0.48
C PHE A 94 1.34 -7.22 1.19
N ILE A 95 2.00 -6.09 1.01
CA ILE A 95 1.52 -4.75 1.35
C ILE A 95 1.10 -4.06 0.04
N THR A 96 -0.14 -3.59 -0.04
CA THR A 96 -0.67 -2.87 -1.22
C THR A 96 -0.73 -1.37 -0.90
N ILE A 97 -0.06 -0.53 -1.69
CA ILE A 97 0.06 0.91 -1.46
C ILE A 97 -0.31 1.69 -2.72
N GLY A 98 -1.16 2.70 -2.54
CA GLY A 98 -1.49 3.71 -3.54
C GLY A 98 -0.54 4.90 -3.45
N PHE A 99 -0.03 5.38 -4.58
CA PHE A 99 0.74 6.61 -4.69
C PHE A 99 0.13 7.52 -5.75
N VAL A 100 0.05 8.81 -5.45
CA VAL A 100 -0.27 9.87 -6.42
C VAL A 100 1.00 10.67 -6.65
N VAL A 101 1.38 10.82 -7.92
CA VAL A 101 2.58 11.55 -8.32
C VAL A 101 2.20 12.61 -9.33
N TYR A 102 2.67 13.84 -9.09
CA TYR A 102 2.48 14.97 -9.98
C TYR A 102 3.76 15.82 -9.98
N ALA A 103 4.15 16.31 -11.16
CA ALA A 103 5.37 17.11 -11.34
C ALA A 103 6.61 16.46 -10.69
N ASN A 104 6.80 15.15 -10.88
CA ASN A 104 7.90 14.36 -10.29
C ASN A 104 7.96 14.36 -8.75
N ARG A 105 6.82 14.63 -8.09
CA ARG A 105 6.68 14.66 -6.62
C ARG A 105 5.51 13.80 -6.16
N ILE A 106 5.69 13.07 -5.07
CA ILE A 106 4.60 12.33 -4.44
C ILE A 106 3.64 13.34 -3.78
N GLU A 107 2.39 13.40 -4.22
CA GLU A 107 1.35 14.21 -3.57
C GLU A 107 0.68 13.44 -2.43
N GLN A 108 0.49 12.13 -2.62
CA GLN A 108 -0.23 11.27 -1.68
C GLN A 108 0.34 9.85 -1.66
N MET A 109 0.34 9.25 -0.48
CA MET A 109 0.59 7.83 -0.24
C MET A 109 -0.56 7.30 0.61
N GLU A 110 -1.12 6.14 0.26
CA GLU A 110 -2.16 5.44 1.03
C GLU A 110 -1.87 3.94 1.13
N VAL A 111 -1.98 3.37 2.32
CA VAL A 111 -1.90 1.91 2.50
C VAL A 111 -3.30 1.35 2.25
N LEU A 112 -3.47 0.61 1.15
CA LEU A 112 -4.77 0.10 0.72
C LEU A 112 -5.11 -1.25 1.37
N ALA A 113 -4.11 -2.11 1.52
CA ALA A 113 -4.27 -3.40 2.18
C ALA A 113 -2.96 -3.84 2.86
N PHE A 114 -3.09 -4.47 4.02
CA PHE A 114 -1.96 -4.93 4.81
C PHE A 114 -2.25 -6.31 5.41
N ARG A 115 -1.38 -7.27 5.08
CA ARG A 115 -1.59 -8.70 5.37
C ARG A 115 -0.53 -9.28 6.31
N GLU A 116 0.29 -8.42 6.88
CA GLU A 116 1.38 -8.78 7.79
C GLU A 116 0.93 -8.74 9.26
N SER A 117 1.62 -9.51 10.10
CA SER A 117 1.32 -9.55 11.55
C SER A 117 1.70 -8.28 12.30
N ARG A 118 2.68 -7.51 11.81
CA ARG A 118 3.27 -6.33 12.46
C ARG A 118 3.74 -5.33 11.42
N GLY A 119 3.93 -4.08 11.84
CA GLY A 119 4.38 -3.01 10.96
C GLY A 119 3.25 -2.27 10.26
N TRP A 120 2.01 -2.51 10.68
CA TRP A 120 0.80 -1.85 10.16
C TRP A 120 0.77 -0.36 10.50
N GLU A 121 1.65 0.10 11.39
CA GLU A 121 1.83 1.50 11.76
C GLU A 121 2.18 2.40 10.56
N ILE A 122 2.68 1.84 9.45
CA ILE A 122 2.91 2.57 8.20
C ILE A 122 1.64 3.20 7.62
N ARG A 123 0.45 2.77 8.04
CA ARG A 123 -0.83 3.35 7.58
C ARG A 123 -1.12 4.73 8.17
N TYR A 124 -0.43 5.12 9.24
CA TYR A 124 -0.74 6.34 9.98
C TYR A 124 -0.11 7.60 9.35
N PRO A 125 -0.73 8.79 9.54
CA PRO A 125 -0.26 10.04 8.96
C PRO A 125 1.22 10.34 9.25
N PHE A 126 1.69 10.10 10.48
CA PHE A 126 3.08 10.38 10.87
C PHE A 126 4.13 9.68 9.97
N PHE A 127 3.77 8.54 9.37
CA PHE A 127 4.62 7.84 8.42
C PHE A 127 4.36 8.29 6.99
N LYS A 128 3.09 8.26 6.54
CA LYS A 128 2.71 8.59 5.15
C LYS A 128 3.10 10.01 4.77
N ASP A 129 2.96 10.97 5.69
CA ASP A 129 3.24 12.39 5.43
C ASP A 129 4.73 12.66 5.14
N GLN A 130 5.64 11.76 5.52
CA GLN A 130 7.07 11.88 5.20
C GLN A 130 7.32 11.80 3.68
N PHE A 131 6.44 11.11 2.94
CA PHE A 131 6.51 10.98 1.49
C PHE A 131 5.91 12.17 0.75
N ARG A 132 5.11 13.02 1.39
CA ARG A 132 4.49 14.18 0.73
C ARG A 132 5.56 15.16 0.24
N GLY A 133 5.57 15.43 -1.06
CA GLY A 133 6.56 16.24 -1.75
C GLY A 133 7.91 15.55 -1.98
N ALA A 134 8.06 14.27 -1.64
CA ALA A 134 9.28 13.53 -1.93
C ALA A 134 9.45 13.35 -3.44
N GLY A 135 10.69 13.47 -3.90
CA GLY A 135 11.08 13.21 -5.29
C GLY A 135 12.30 12.29 -5.33
N LEU A 136 12.85 12.07 -6.54
CA LEU A 136 14.12 11.38 -6.70
C LEU A 136 15.29 12.38 -6.65
N GLN A 137 16.43 11.92 -6.16
CA GLN A 137 17.70 12.63 -6.29
C GLN A 137 18.16 12.68 -7.74
N LEU A 138 18.96 13.68 -8.09
CA LEU A 138 19.47 13.79 -9.46
C LEU A 138 20.44 12.63 -9.75
N ASN A 139 20.21 11.91 -10.84
CA ASN A 139 21.01 10.76 -11.31
C ASN A 139 21.03 9.53 -10.38
N GLU A 140 20.17 9.50 -9.35
CA GLU A 140 20.04 8.37 -8.45
C GLU A 140 18.57 8.01 -8.28
N ASN A 141 18.25 6.72 -8.32
CA ASN A 141 16.89 6.25 -8.01
C ASN A 141 16.64 6.25 -6.50
N GLN A 142 17.12 7.25 -5.75
CA GLN A 142 16.94 7.40 -4.30
C GLN A 142 16.02 8.56 -3.99
N LEU A 143 15.29 8.51 -2.87
CA LEU A 143 14.49 9.65 -2.45
C LEU A 143 15.38 10.83 -2.09
N ASP A 144 14.92 12.04 -2.38
CA ASP A 144 15.60 13.30 -2.06
C ASP A 144 15.57 13.69 -0.57
N ARG A 145 15.06 12.77 0.26
CA ARG A 145 14.93 12.91 1.70
C ARG A 145 15.04 11.56 2.37
N LYS A 146 15.28 11.61 3.68
CA LYS A 146 15.23 10.43 4.54
C LYS A 146 13.78 10.15 4.95
N VAL A 147 13.44 8.86 5.04
CA VAL A 147 12.23 8.37 5.70
C VAL A 147 12.65 7.80 7.05
N ASP A 148 12.07 8.32 8.13
CA ASP A 148 12.28 7.82 9.47
C ASP A 148 11.61 6.45 9.66
N GLY A 149 12.33 5.58 10.35
CA GLY A 149 11.87 4.22 10.62
C GLY A 149 10.79 4.18 11.71
N ILE A 150 10.12 3.03 11.76
CA ILE A 150 9.20 2.66 12.84
C ILE A 150 9.82 1.46 13.56
N THR A 151 9.93 1.55 14.88
CA THR A 151 10.46 0.46 15.71
C THR A 151 9.65 -0.82 15.49
N GLY A 152 10.33 -1.91 15.15
CA GLY A 152 9.68 -3.21 14.91
C GLY A 152 9.02 -3.37 13.54
N ALA A 153 9.10 -2.36 12.66
CA ALA A 153 8.46 -2.34 11.35
C ALA A 153 9.45 -2.06 10.20
N THR A 154 10.74 -2.32 10.39
CA THR A 154 11.81 -2.01 9.43
C THR A 154 11.52 -2.54 8.02
N LEU A 155 10.98 -3.76 7.91
CA LEU A 155 10.67 -4.38 6.61
C LEU A 155 9.50 -3.68 5.91
N SER A 156 8.44 -3.34 6.65
CA SER A 156 7.31 -2.57 6.12
C SER A 156 7.71 -1.17 5.67
N VAL A 157 8.57 -0.49 6.44
CA VAL A 157 9.15 0.81 6.07
C VAL A 157 9.98 0.69 4.80
N SER A 158 10.82 -0.35 4.71
CA SER A 158 11.66 -0.59 3.54
C SER A 158 10.81 -0.87 2.30
N ALA A 159 9.80 -1.73 2.40
CA ALA A 159 8.85 -2.02 1.32
C ALA A 159 8.16 -0.76 0.82
N ALA A 160 7.57 0.04 1.73
CA ALA A 160 6.93 1.31 1.37
C ALA A 160 7.90 2.29 0.68
N THR A 161 9.14 2.36 1.15
CA THR A 161 10.18 3.23 0.57
C THR A 161 10.58 2.78 -0.83
N ARG A 162 10.73 1.46 -1.07
CA ARG A 162 10.99 0.91 -2.42
C ARG A 162 9.83 1.20 -3.36
N LEU A 163 8.59 1.02 -2.91
CA LEU A 163 7.41 1.32 -3.73
C LEU A 163 7.25 2.80 -4.05
N ALA A 164 7.60 3.70 -3.12
CA ALA A 164 7.61 5.14 -3.37
C ALA A 164 8.62 5.54 -4.47
N ARG A 165 9.85 4.98 -4.41
CA ARG A 165 10.87 5.15 -5.45
C ARG A 165 10.40 4.60 -6.79
N LEU A 166 9.77 3.42 -6.77
CA LEU A 166 9.20 2.80 -7.96
C LEU A 166 8.11 3.69 -8.60
N ALA A 167 7.17 4.22 -7.81
CA ALA A 167 6.12 5.10 -8.31
C ALA A 167 6.68 6.35 -9.01
N LEU A 168 7.73 6.95 -8.43
CA LEU A 168 8.40 8.11 -9.03
C LEU A 168 9.10 7.77 -10.35
N VAL A 169 9.84 6.66 -10.42
CA VAL A 169 10.48 6.21 -11.67
C VAL A 169 9.45 5.90 -12.74
N LEU A 170 8.35 5.24 -12.38
CA LEU A 170 7.29 4.91 -13.32
C LEU A 170 6.58 6.16 -13.83
N HIS A 171 6.33 7.15 -12.96
CA HIS A 171 5.81 8.46 -13.36
C HIS A 171 6.74 9.16 -14.36
N ASP A 172 8.02 9.30 -14.04
CA ASP A 172 9.00 9.95 -14.92
C ASP A 172 9.09 9.25 -16.29
N PHE A 173 9.05 7.92 -16.29
CA PHE A 173 9.07 7.12 -17.52
C PHE A 173 7.86 7.40 -18.41
N VAL A 174 6.63 7.37 -17.87
CA VAL A 174 5.42 7.57 -18.70
C VAL A 174 5.30 9.01 -19.18
N GLN A 175 5.66 9.99 -18.35
CA GLN A 175 5.63 11.40 -18.75
C GLN A 175 6.69 11.73 -19.82
N SER A 176 7.84 11.04 -19.80
CA SER A 176 8.88 11.17 -20.83
C SER A 176 8.53 10.46 -22.15
N ASP A 177 7.75 9.39 -22.10
CA ASP A 177 7.30 8.67 -23.29
C ASP A 177 6.10 9.36 -23.96
N ASP A 178 5.18 9.96 -23.20
CA ASP A 178 4.08 10.76 -23.75
C ASP A 178 4.56 12.10 -24.36
N ALA A 179 5.75 12.57 -23.98
CA ALA A 179 6.39 13.75 -24.57
C ALA A 179 7.05 13.51 -25.94
N LYS A 180 7.03 12.28 -26.47
CA LYS A 180 7.57 11.90 -27.80
C LYS A 180 6.45 11.70 -28.82
#